data_AF-A0A7G1IP25-F1
#
_entry.id   AF-A0A7G1IP25-F1
#
_cell.length_a   1.000
_cell.length_b   1.000
_cell.length_c   1.000
_cell.angle_alpha   90.00
_cell.angle_beta   90.00
_cell.angle_gamma   90.00
#
_symmetry.space_group_name_H-M   'P 1'
#
loop_
_entity.id
_entity.type
_entity.pdbx_description
1 polymer ?
#
loop_
_entity_poly.entity_id
_entity_poly.type
_entity_poly.pdbx_seq_one_letter_code
_entity_poly.pdbx_strand_id
1 'polypeptide(L)'
;MPGDLSILTPSPASDTDTVTVTKATATNWNLTTIADLAAHSAEVKFAAPSVFQTRPAGLPGLRQKYGLDIAPANFTTINDGGGAVTVRALVDGTVNAANIFSTSPAIRQNNLVVLADPEHNFLAGNIVPLVNSQKKSDRLKDVLDAVSAKLTTEGMAELNAAVSGNDGVDPDQAARKWLRDNGFDHPIQP
;
A
#
# COMPACT_ATOMS: atom_id res chain seq x y z
N MET A 1 8.56 -7.33 -21.85
CA MET A 1 7.35 -8.14 -21.63
C MET A 1 7.26 -9.20 -22.71
N PRO A 2 6.66 -10.37 -22.42
CA PRO A 2 6.26 -11.32 -23.46
C PRO A 2 5.44 -10.62 -24.56
N GLY A 3 5.65 -10.97 -25.83
CA GLY A 3 5.07 -10.25 -26.97
C GLY A 3 3.54 -10.36 -27.11
N ASP A 4 2.93 -11.31 -26.39
CA ASP A 4 1.49 -11.57 -26.35
C ASP A 4 0.74 -10.74 -25.29
N LEU A 5 1.45 -9.89 -24.54
CA LEU A 5 0.89 -9.04 -23.49
C LEU A 5 1.09 -7.56 -23.78
N SER A 6 0.08 -6.75 -23.42
CA SER A 6 0.08 -5.30 -23.53
C SER A 6 -0.32 -4.67 -22.20
N ILE A 7 0.44 -3.67 -21.76
CA ILE A 7 0.10 -2.82 -20.61
C ILE A 7 -0.73 -1.63 -21.13
N LEU A 8 -1.75 -1.23 -20.36
CA LEU A 8 -2.57 -0.04 -20.63
C LEU A 8 -2.15 1.15 -19.74
N THR A 9 -2.95 2.22 -19.67
CA THR A 9 -2.56 3.39 -18.89
C THR A 9 -2.62 3.08 -17.39
N PRO A 10 -1.54 3.31 -16.62
CA PRO A 10 -1.57 3.10 -15.17
C PRO A 10 -2.56 4.05 -14.48
N SER A 11 -3.13 3.56 -13.39
CA SER A 11 -3.92 4.36 -12.48
C SER A 11 -3.03 5.33 -11.67
N PRO A 12 -3.56 6.49 -11.23
CA PRO A 12 -2.90 7.32 -10.21
C PRO A 12 -2.65 6.63 -8.86
N ALA A 13 -3.32 5.50 -8.60
CA ALA A 13 -3.14 4.72 -7.40
C ALA A 13 -1.80 3.95 -7.41
N SER A 14 -1.20 3.85 -6.24
CA SER A 14 -0.06 2.97 -5.99
C SER A 14 -0.35 2.11 -4.78
N ASP A 15 -0.17 0.80 -4.93
CA ASP A 15 -0.17 -0.18 -3.85
C ASP A 15 1.25 -0.67 -3.59
N THR A 16 1.92 -0.03 -2.63
CA THR A 16 3.32 -0.29 -2.33
C THR A 16 3.52 -0.48 -0.83
N ASP A 17 4.61 -1.17 -0.50
CA ASP A 17 5.12 -1.28 0.85
C ASP A 17 5.41 0.11 1.42
N THR A 18 5.15 0.28 2.71
CA THR A 18 5.53 1.51 3.43
C THR A 18 6.20 1.19 4.76
N VAL A 19 6.77 2.22 5.38
CA VAL A 19 7.02 2.25 6.82
C VAL A 19 5.99 3.18 7.43
N THR A 20 5.09 2.61 8.24
CA THR A 20 4.00 3.33 8.88
C THR A 20 4.18 3.35 10.39
N VAL A 21 3.91 4.49 11.01
CA VAL A 21 3.96 4.71 12.46
C VAL A 21 2.64 5.31 12.95
N THR A 22 2.44 5.35 14.27
CA THR A 22 1.32 6.14 14.82
C THR A 22 1.64 7.64 14.74
N LYS A 23 0.60 8.48 14.69
CA LYS A 23 0.77 9.94 14.80
C LYS A 23 1.51 10.37 16.07
N ALA A 24 1.30 9.65 17.18
CA ALA A 24 1.99 9.90 18.44
C ALA A 24 3.49 9.64 18.31
N THR A 25 3.90 8.49 17.75
CA THR A 25 5.32 8.17 17.49
C THR A 25 5.93 9.21 16.55
N ALA A 26 5.27 9.54 15.44
CA ALA A 26 5.75 10.54 14.50
C ALA A 26 5.97 11.90 15.15
N THR A 27 5.05 12.35 16.00
CA THR A 27 5.17 13.65 16.68
C THR A 27 6.27 13.62 17.74
N ASN A 28 6.31 12.57 18.57
CA ASN A 28 7.27 12.46 19.68
C ASN A 28 8.72 12.35 19.20
N TRP A 29 8.93 11.70 18.06
CA TRP A 29 10.26 11.51 17.46
C TRP A 29 10.52 12.45 16.27
N ASN A 30 9.62 13.39 16.01
CA ASN A 30 9.70 14.35 14.90
C ASN A 30 9.96 13.69 13.52
N LEU A 31 9.23 12.62 13.23
CA LEU A 31 9.40 11.80 12.02
C LEU A 31 8.60 12.36 10.84
N THR A 32 9.27 12.51 9.71
CA THR A 32 8.65 12.83 8.41
C THR A 32 9.04 11.81 7.34
N THR A 33 10.26 11.29 7.42
CA THR A 33 10.87 10.35 6.47
C THR A 33 11.29 9.07 7.17
N ILE A 34 11.55 8.02 6.40
CA ILE A 34 12.12 6.77 6.93
C ILE A 34 13.50 7.01 7.57
N ALA A 35 14.29 7.95 7.04
CA ALA A 35 15.61 8.29 7.58
C ALA A 35 15.55 8.81 9.02
N ASP A 36 14.47 9.50 9.40
CA ASP A 36 14.32 10.06 10.74
C ASP A 36 14.25 8.97 11.82
N LEU A 37 13.84 7.74 11.45
CA LEU A 37 13.86 6.60 12.37
C LEU A 37 15.26 6.11 12.73
N ALA A 38 16.29 6.43 11.92
CA ALA A 38 17.63 5.90 12.13
C ALA A 38 18.22 6.33 13.49
N ALA A 39 17.91 7.55 13.93
CA ALA A 39 18.30 8.07 15.25
C ALA A 39 17.68 7.31 16.43
N HIS A 40 16.61 6.54 16.18
CA HIS A 40 15.86 5.75 17.15
C HIS A 40 15.97 4.24 16.89
N SER A 41 16.98 3.78 16.13
CA SER A 41 17.09 2.38 15.69
C SER A 41 17.02 1.37 16.84
N ALA A 42 17.56 1.70 18.01
CA ALA A 42 17.54 0.82 19.19
C ALA A 42 16.13 0.70 19.81
N GLU A 43 15.31 1.73 19.66
CA GLU A 43 13.95 1.83 20.18
C GLU A 43 12.90 1.38 19.17
N VAL A 44 13.22 1.32 17.87
CA VAL A 44 12.29 0.86 16.84
C VAL A 44 11.97 -0.61 17.06
N LYS A 45 10.69 -0.90 17.31
CA LYS A 45 10.08 -2.22 17.25
C LYS A 45 9.24 -2.27 15.98
N PHE A 46 9.57 -3.20 15.09
CA PHE A 46 9.04 -3.22 13.73
C PHE A 46 8.20 -4.47 13.48
N ALA A 47 6.95 -4.33 13.01
CA ALA A 47 6.13 -5.46 12.57
C ALA A 47 6.09 -5.57 11.04
N ALA A 48 6.36 -6.77 10.51
CA ALA A 48 6.20 -7.06 9.08
C ALA A 48 6.14 -8.58 8.81
N PRO A 49 5.77 -9.00 7.58
CA PRO A 49 5.90 -10.39 7.16
C PRO A 49 7.33 -10.89 7.25
N SER A 50 7.51 -12.20 7.45
CA SER A 50 8.83 -12.82 7.64
C SER A 50 9.82 -12.52 6.51
N VAL A 51 9.33 -12.46 5.27
CA VAL A 51 10.11 -12.13 4.07
C VAL A 51 10.76 -10.75 4.12
N PHE A 52 10.22 -9.82 4.91
CA PHE A 52 10.75 -8.46 5.06
C PHE A 52 12.14 -8.45 5.72
N GLN A 53 12.51 -9.49 6.48
CA GLN A 53 13.82 -9.56 7.11
C GLN A 53 14.96 -9.75 6.09
N THR A 54 14.69 -10.39 4.96
CA THR A 54 15.71 -10.81 3.98
C THR A 54 15.51 -10.21 2.59
N ARG A 55 14.30 -9.75 2.26
CA ARG A 55 14.02 -9.09 0.97
C ARG A 55 14.94 -7.86 0.83
N PRO A 56 15.54 -7.60 -0.34
CA PRO A 56 16.41 -6.44 -0.55
C PRO A 56 15.76 -5.09 -0.18
N ALA A 57 14.48 -4.90 -0.49
CA ALA A 57 13.71 -3.72 -0.10
C ALA A 57 13.14 -3.79 1.35
N GLY A 58 13.43 -4.84 2.10
CA GLY A 58 13.05 -5.00 3.51
C GLY A 58 14.07 -4.38 4.46
N LEU A 59 14.34 -5.03 5.60
CA LEU A 59 15.35 -4.56 6.58
C LEU A 59 16.73 -4.25 5.96
N PRO A 60 17.28 -5.08 5.03
CA PRO A 60 18.56 -4.78 4.39
C PRO A 60 18.57 -3.43 3.65
N GLY A 61 17.49 -3.14 2.91
CA GLY A 61 17.35 -1.89 2.16
C GLY A 61 17.14 -0.69 3.07
N LEU A 62 16.32 -0.82 4.11
CA LEU A 62 16.15 0.23 5.13
C LEU A 62 17.47 0.58 5.81
N ARG A 63 18.29 -0.43 6.14
CA ARG A 63 19.62 -0.23 6.71
C ARG A 63 20.55 0.45 5.71
N GLN A 64 20.59 -0.02 4.46
CA GLN A 64 21.52 0.49 3.46
C GLN A 64 21.22 1.92 3.02
N LYS A 65 19.94 2.25 2.81
CA LYS A 65 19.50 3.55 2.29
C LYS A 65 19.31 4.58 3.40
N TYR A 66 18.77 4.15 4.54
CA TYR A 66 18.36 5.08 5.59
C TYR A 66 19.18 4.98 6.88
N GLY A 67 20.09 4.01 7.00
CA GLY A 67 20.81 3.77 8.25
C GLY A 67 19.93 3.23 9.38
N LEU A 68 18.69 2.83 9.08
CA LEU A 68 17.76 2.25 10.04
C LEU A 68 18.14 0.79 10.31
N ASP A 69 18.83 0.54 11.43
CA ASP A 69 19.34 -0.78 11.81
C ASP A 69 18.51 -1.38 12.96
N ILE A 70 17.49 -2.16 12.59
CA ILE A 70 16.58 -2.77 13.56
C ILE A 70 17.17 -4.10 14.05
N ALA A 71 17.41 -4.20 15.36
CA ALA A 71 17.91 -5.43 15.96
C ALA A 71 16.90 -6.59 15.75
N PRO A 72 17.36 -7.84 15.55
CA PRO A 72 16.46 -8.99 15.37
C PRO A 72 15.46 -9.18 16.51
N ALA A 73 15.84 -8.85 17.75
CA ALA A 73 14.96 -8.92 18.91
C ALA A 73 13.81 -7.90 18.90
N ASN A 74 13.93 -6.83 18.10
CA ASN A 74 12.91 -5.80 17.92
C ASN A 74 12.03 -6.03 16.68
N PHE A 75 12.28 -7.09 15.91
CA PHE A 75 11.46 -7.44 14.76
C PHE A 75 10.36 -8.42 15.16
N THR A 76 9.10 -8.04 14.94
CA THR A 76 7.92 -8.88 15.18
C THR A 76 7.40 -9.42 13.85
N THR A 77 7.44 -10.73 13.68
CA THR A 77 6.92 -11.36 12.47
C THR A 77 5.39 -11.46 12.54
N ILE A 78 4.70 -10.83 11.58
CA ILE A 78 3.25 -10.95 11.40
C ILE A 78 2.97 -11.12 9.91
N ASN A 79 2.39 -12.27 9.53
CA ASN A 79 2.18 -12.65 8.13
C ASN A 79 0.74 -12.39 7.68
N ASP A 80 0.25 -11.17 7.89
CA ASP A 80 -1.09 -10.73 7.45
C ASP A 80 -1.02 -9.59 6.41
N GLY A 81 0.19 -9.28 5.90
CA GLY A 81 0.39 -8.25 4.89
C GLY A 81 0.09 -6.83 5.39
N GLY A 82 0.36 -6.52 6.66
CA GLY A 82 -0.01 -5.21 7.22
C GLY A 82 -1.49 -5.09 7.54
N GLY A 83 -2.16 -6.23 7.72
CA GLY A 83 -3.58 -6.35 8.03
C GLY A 83 -3.91 -6.07 9.50
N ALA A 84 -5.05 -6.59 9.95
CA ALA A 84 -5.62 -6.25 11.26
C ALA A 84 -4.70 -6.55 12.46
N VAL A 85 -3.89 -7.61 12.40
CA VAL A 85 -3.00 -7.98 13.50
C VAL A 85 -1.80 -7.04 13.54
N THR A 86 -1.22 -6.71 12.39
CA THR A 86 -0.13 -5.73 12.28
C THR A 86 -0.59 -4.33 12.74
N VAL A 87 -1.76 -3.88 12.26
CA VAL A 87 -2.34 -2.59 12.65
C VAL A 87 -2.62 -2.56 14.14
N ARG A 88 -3.17 -3.63 14.72
CA ARG A 88 -3.44 -3.70 16.15
C ARG A 88 -2.17 -3.54 16.98
N ALA A 89 -1.13 -4.30 16.63
CA ALA A 89 0.16 -4.24 17.30
C ALA A 89 0.81 -2.84 17.24
N LEU A 90 0.56 -2.10 16.16
CA LEU A 90 1.03 -0.71 16.02
C LEU A 90 0.21 0.25 16.89
N VAL A 91 -1.12 0.14 16.86
CA VAL A 91 -2.03 1.06 17.57
C VAL A 91 -1.99 0.86 19.09
N ASP A 92 -1.81 -0.38 19.57
CA ASP A 92 -1.69 -0.66 21.01
C ASP A 92 -0.27 -0.47 21.57
N GLY A 93 0.70 -0.14 20.71
CA GLY A 93 2.07 0.16 21.10
C GLY A 93 2.96 -1.06 21.35
N THR A 94 2.50 -2.27 20.97
CA THR A 94 3.35 -3.48 20.96
C THR A 94 4.57 -3.27 20.05
N VAL A 95 4.35 -2.66 18.89
CA VAL A 95 5.37 -2.15 17.97
C VAL A 95 5.16 -0.65 17.73
N ASN A 96 6.19 0.05 17.24
CA ASN A 96 6.11 1.50 16.98
C ASN A 96 6.33 1.87 15.50
N ALA A 97 6.70 0.90 14.67
CA ALA A 97 6.70 0.99 13.21
C ALA A 97 6.21 -0.34 12.61
N ALA A 98 5.60 -0.27 11.43
CA ALA A 98 5.12 -1.46 10.73
C ALA A 98 5.16 -1.30 9.20
N ASN A 99 5.26 -2.43 8.51
CA ASN A 99 4.99 -2.52 7.09
C ASN A 99 3.48 -2.64 6.86
N ILE A 100 2.90 -1.60 6.28
CA ILE A 100 1.49 -1.53 5.91
C ILE A 100 1.41 -1.03 4.46
N PHE A 101 0.59 -1.65 3.62
CA PHE A 101 0.44 -1.21 2.23
C PHE A 101 -0.23 0.17 2.14
N SER A 102 0.19 0.98 1.15
CA SER A 102 -0.31 2.34 0.95
C SER A 102 -1.82 2.41 0.69
N THR A 103 -2.43 1.35 0.16
CA THR A 103 -3.89 1.25 -0.04
C THR A 103 -4.63 0.64 1.15
N SER A 104 -3.97 0.48 2.30
CA SER A 104 -4.62 -0.03 3.51
C SER A 104 -5.61 1.00 4.08
N PRO A 105 -6.89 0.62 4.30
CA PRO A 105 -7.87 1.53 4.90
C PRO A 105 -7.51 1.92 6.34
N ALA A 106 -6.72 1.08 7.01
CA ALA A 106 -6.32 1.27 8.40
C ALA A 106 -5.52 2.56 8.62
N ILE A 107 -4.80 3.03 7.58
CA ILE A 107 -4.01 4.27 7.66
C ILE A 107 -4.93 5.45 8.01
N ARG A 108 -6.03 5.63 7.26
CA ARG A 108 -6.99 6.70 7.56
C ARG A 108 -7.82 6.42 8.80
N GLN A 109 -8.30 5.18 8.97
CA GLN A 109 -9.17 4.81 10.08
C GLN A 109 -8.51 5.02 11.45
N ASN A 110 -7.19 4.84 11.54
CA ASN A 110 -6.42 4.96 12.79
C ASN A 110 -5.52 6.21 12.82
N ASN A 111 -5.64 7.12 11.84
CA ASN A 111 -4.79 8.30 11.69
C ASN A 111 -3.28 7.96 11.76
N LEU A 112 -2.88 6.89 11.07
CA LEU A 112 -1.48 6.48 10.98
C LEU A 112 -0.72 7.41 10.04
N VAL A 113 0.59 7.47 10.22
CA VAL A 113 1.50 8.28 9.43
C VAL A 113 2.39 7.36 8.62
N VAL A 114 2.25 7.45 7.29
CA VAL A 114 3.19 6.84 6.35
C VAL A 114 4.41 7.75 6.26
N LEU A 115 5.60 7.24 6.58
CA LEU A 115 6.84 8.00 6.45
C LEU A 115 7.29 8.06 4.99
N ALA A 116 7.78 9.23 4.57
CA ALA A 116 8.28 9.41 3.20
C ALA A 116 9.52 8.54 2.92
N ASP A 117 9.59 7.99 1.70
CA ASP A 117 10.64 7.12 1.18
C ASP A 117 11.49 7.86 0.11
N PRO A 118 12.33 8.85 0.48
CA PRO A 118 13.00 9.73 -0.49
C PRO A 118 14.06 9.05 -1.35
N GLU A 119 14.62 7.91 -0.90
CA GLU A 119 15.56 7.10 -1.67
C GLU A 119 14.90 5.94 -2.44
N HIS A 120 13.56 5.92 -2.48
CA HIS A 120 12.78 4.93 -3.20
C HIS A 120 13.22 3.50 -2.86
N ASN A 121 13.26 3.17 -1.56
CA ASN A 121 13.53 1.82 -1.08
C ASN A 121 12.48 0.84 -1.58
N PHE A 122 11.21 1.24 -1.54
CA PHE A 122 10.12 0.44 -2.08
C PHE A 122 9.87 0.80 -3.55
N LEU A 123 9.64 -0.23 -4.35
CA LEU A 123 9.33 -0.05 -5.77
C LEU A 123 7.95 0.59 -5.93
N ALA A 124 7.78 1.36 -7.01
CA ALA A 124 6.48 1.91 -7.36
C ALA A 124 5.45 0.79 -7.56
N GLY A 125 4.33 0.88 -6.84
CA GLY A 125 3.25 -0.11 -6.85
C GLY A 125 2.14 0.22 -7.84
N ASN A 126 2.51 0.57 -9.08
CA ASN A 126 1.55 1.07 -10.07
C ASN A 126 0.45 0.03 -10.34
N ILE A 127 -0.81 0.44 -10.21
CA ILE A 127 -1.96 -0.39 -10.59
C ILE A 127 -2.20 -0.20 -12.08
N VAL A 128 -2.06 -1.26 -12.87
CA VAL A 128 -2.16 -1.17 -14.33
C VAL A 128 -2.86 -2.37 -14.96
N PRO A 129 -3.80 -2.16 -15.91
CA PRO A 129 -4.38 -3.25 -16.66
C PRO A 129 -3.34 -3.92 -17.57
N LEU A 130 -3.26 -5.25 -17.46
CA LEU A 130 -2.49 -6.11 -18.35
C LEU A 130 -3.46 -6.94 -19.19
N VAL A 131 -3.36 -6.81 -20.51
CA VAL A 131 -4.27 -7.47 -21.45
C VAL A 131 -3.51 -8.35 -22.44
N ASN A 132 -4.17 -9.38 -22.95
CA ASN A 132 -3.66 -10.12 -24.11
C ASN A 132 -3.67 -9.21 -25.33
N SER A 133 -2.52 -9.06 -25.99
CA SER A 133 -2.34 -8.18 -27.16
C SER A 133 -3.28 -8.52 -28.32
N GLN A 134 -3.62 -9.80 -28.52
CA GLN A 134 -4.56 -10.25 -29.57
C GLN A 134 -6.03 -9.92 -29.28
N LYS A 135 -6.35 -9.55 -28.03
CA LYS A 135 -7.70 -9.15 -27.60
C LYS A 135 -7.84 -7.66 -27.36
N LYS A 136 -6.74 -6.91 -27.50
CA LYS A 136 -6.73 -5.45 -27.36
C LYS A 136 -7.47 -4.81 -28.53
N SER A 137 -8.37 -3.89 -28.22
CA SER A 137 -8.99 -2.96 -29.16
C SER A 137 -8.92 -1.55 -28.59
N ASP A 138 -9.06 -0.54 -29.45
CA ASP A 138 -9.09 0.86 -29.00
C ASP A 138 -10.22 1.07 -27.98
N ARG A 139 -11.40 0.49 -28.25
CA ARG A 139 -12.53 0.57 -27.32
C ARG A 139 -12.23 -0.07 -25.96
N LEU A 140 -11.57 -1.23 -25.91
CA LEU A 140 -11.20 -1.86 -24.65
C LEU A 140 -10.20 -0.99 -23.89
N LYS A 141 -9.21 -0.43 -24.61
CA LYS A 141 -8.23 0.49 -24.03
C LYS A 141 -8.92 1.71 -23.42
N ASP A 142 -9.79 2.38 -24.16
CA ASP A 142 -10.46 3.60 -23.69
C ASP A 142 -11.29 3.34 -22.43
N VAL A 143 -11.99 2.21 -22.37
CA VAL A 143 -12.80 1.84 -21.21
C VAL A 143 -11.92 1.59 -19.98
N LEU A 144 -10.87 0.77 -20.11
CA LEU A 144 -10.01 0.42 -18.99
C LEU A 144 -9.15 1.61 -18.54
N ASP A 145 -8.75 2.48 -19.45
CA ASP A 145 -8.00 3.70 -19.15
C ASP A 145 -8.88 4.71 -18.40
N ALA A 146 -10.14 4.88 -18.79
CA ALA A 146 -11.07 5.75 -18.08
C ALA A 146 -11.32 5.28 -16.65
N VAL A 147 -11.47 3.96 -16.43
CA VAL A 147 -11.54 3.36 -15.09
C VAL A 147 -10.24 3.61 -14.32
N SER A 148 -9.08 3.34 -14.93
CA SER A 148 -7.78 3.51 -14.30
C SER A 148 -7.54 4.95 -13.86
N ALA A 149 -7.94 5.93 -14.66
CA ALA A 149 -7.83 7.36 -14.35
C ALA A 149 -8.62 7.79 -13.10
N LYS A 150 -9.66 7.03 -12.70
CA LYS A 150 -10.47 7.30 -11.50
C LYS A 150 -9.97 6.56 -10.26
N LEU A 151 -9.14 5.54 -10.41
CA LEU A 151 -8.57 4.81 -9.28
C LEU A 151 -7.44 5.65 -8.67
N THR A 152 -7.63 6.16 -7.47
CA THR A 152 -6.57 6.83 -6.68
C THR A 152 -6.18 5.96 -5.50
N THR A 153 -5.03 6.20 -4.86
CA THR A 153 -4.61 5.44 -3.67
C THR A 153 -5.67 5.52 -2.57
N GLU A 154 -6.26 6.70 -2.36
CA GLU A 154 -7.34 6.92 -1.40
C GLU A 154 -8.61 6.19 -1.79
N GLY A 155 -8.98 6.21 -3.08
CA GLY A 155 -10.15 5.49 -3.59
C GLY A 155 -10.00 3.97 -3.51
N MET A 156 -8.79 3.46 -3.74
CA MET A 156 -8.45 2.05 -3.51
C MET A 156 -8.54 1.69 -2.03
N ALA A 157 -8.08 2.56 -1.13
CA ALA A 157 -8.26 2.35 0.30
C ALA A 157 -9.74 2.32 0.72
N GLU A 158 -10.60 3.14 0.11
CA GLU A 158 -12.05 3.08 0.35
C GLU A 158 -12.69 1.80 -0.17
N LEU A 159 -12.30 1.34 -1.37
CA LEU A 159 -12.73 0.05 -1.91
C LEU A 159 -12.29 -1.11 -1.01
N ASN A 160 -11.03 -1.10 -0.57
CA ASN A 160 -10.51 -2.08 0.37
C ASN A 160 -11.26 -2.02 1.71
N ALA A 161 -11.60 -0.82 2.21
CA ALA A 161 -12.40 -0.66 3.42
C ALA A 161 -13.78 -1.33 3.29
N ALA A 162 -14.44 -1.17 2.14
CA ALA A 162 -15.79 -1.67 1.92
C ALA A 162 -15.88 -3.21 2.00
N VAL A 163 -14.81 -3.91 1.63
CA VAL A 163 -14.75 -5.37 1.59
C VAL A 163 -14.03 -5.99 2.79
N SER A 164 -13.50 -5.16 3.69
CA SER A 164 -12.69 -5.60 4.82
C SER A 164 -13.53 -5.92 6.06
N GLY A 165 -13.02 -6.83 6.89
CA GLY A 165 -13.62 -7.18 8.17
C GLY A 165 -14.84 -8.10 8.04
N ASN A 166 -15.43 -8.44 9.19
CA ASN A 166 -16.57 -9.38 9.23
C ASN A 166 -17.86 -8.79 8.64
N ASP A 167 -17.96 -7.46 8.59
CA ASP A 167 -19.11 -6.72 8.05
C ASP A 167 -18.87 -6.22 6.61
N GLY A 168 -17.79 -6.69 5.96
CA GLY A 168 -17.46 -6.32 4.59
C GLY A 168 -18.54 -6.74 3.60
N VAL A 169 -18.80 -5.91 2.60
CA VAL A 169 -19.66 -6.29 1.48
C VAL A 169 -18.91 -7.17 0.49
N ASP A 170 -19.65 -7.92 -0.31
CA ASP A 170 -19.10 -8.73 -1.39
C ASP A 170 -18.28 -7.85 -2.37
N PRO A 171 -17.05 -8.27 -2.78
CA PRO A 171 -16.20 -7.49 -3.67
C PRO A 171 -16.85 -7.13 -5.00
N ASP A 172 -17.67 -8.01 -5.57
CA ASP A 172 -18.36 -7.69 -6.82
C ASP A 172 -19.45 -6.64 -6.58
N GLN A 173 -20.11 -6.67 -5.42
CA GLN A 173 -21.05 -5.62 -5.02
C GLN A 173 -20.35 -4.27 -4.84
N ALA A 174 -19.19 -4.24 -4.17
CA ALA A 174 -18.38 -3.04 -4.01
C ALA A 174 -17.93 -2.48 -5.36
N ALA A 175 -17.39 -3.32 -6.24
CA ALA A 175 -16.96 -2.93 -7.58
C ALA A 175 -18.12 -2.40 -8.42
N ARG A 176 -19.27 -3.09 -8.45
CA ARG A 176 -20.48 -2.63 -9.16
C ARG A 176 -20.99 -1.29 -8.65
N LYS A 177 -20.96 -1.08 -7.33
CA LYS A 177 -21.34 0.20 -6.72
C LYS A 177 -20.37 1.31 -7.14
N TRP A 178 -19.07 1.06 -7.03
CA TRP A 178 -18.04 2.03 -7.39
C TRP A 178 -18.11 2.40 -8.88
N LEU A 179 -18.34 1.43 -9.78
CA LEU A 179 -18.54 1.71 -11.20
C LEU A 179 -19.73 2.63 -11.43
N ARG A 180 -20.89 2.37 -10.80
CA ARG A 180 -22.07 3.26 -10.88
C ARG A 180 -21.77 4.66 -10.36
N ASP A 181 -21.18 4.76 -9.17
CA ASP A 181 -20.88 6.04 -8.52
C ASP A 181 -19.88 6.90 -9.33
N ASN A 182 -19.09 6.26 -10.18
CA ASN A 182 -18.13 6.92 -11.08
C ASN A 182 -18.61 7.04 -12.54
N GLY A 183 -19.86 6.70 -12.83
CA GLY A 183 -20.46 6.87 -14.16
C GLY A 183 -20.04 5.82 -15.20
N PHE A 184 -19.65 4.63 -14.77
CA PHE A 184 -19.28 3.50 -15.65
C PHE A 184 -20.42 2.49 -15.85
N ASP A 185 -21.65 2.86 -15.53
CA ASP A 185 -22.86 2.05 -15.72
C ASP A 185 -23.56 2.29 -17.06
N HIS A 186 -22.98 3.14 -17.90
CA HIS A 186 -23.40 3.43 -19.25
C HIS A 186 -22.19 3.45 -20.20
N PRO A 187 -22.40 3.37 -21.52
CA PRO A 187 -21.31 3.41 -22.48
C PRO A 187 -20.52 4.72 -22.38
N ILE A 188 -19.20 4.62 -22.22
CA ILE A 188 -18.29 5.78 -22.29
C ILE A 188 -18.42 6.40 -23.68
N GLN A 189 -18.82 7.67 -23.76
CA GLN A 189 -18.88 8.40 -25.04
C GLN A 189 -17.45 8.75 -25.49
N PRO A 190 -17.17 8.71 -26.81
CA PRO A 190 -15.87 9.11 -27.35
C PRO A 190 -15.55 10.59 -27.12
#